data_AF-A0A1B3LYG0-F1
#
_entry.id   AF-A0A1B3LYG0-F1
#
_cell.length_a   1.000
_cell.length_b   1.000
_cell.length_c   1.000
_cell.angle_alpha   90.00
_cell.angle_beta   90.00
_cell.angle_gamma   90.00
#
_symmetry.space_group_name_H-M   'P 1'
#
loop_
_entity.id
_entity.type
_entity.pdbx_description
1 polymer ?
#
loop_
_entity_poly.entity_id
_entity_poly.type
_entity_poly.pdbx_seq_one_letter_code
_entity_poly.pdbx_strand_id
1 'polypeptide(L)'
;MYKNLAAERLLTEIDHARLNKLHGVQLPPELIETLDSLDLVPSREIPPDVVTMYSQVMVEDLDSHQRQKLTLCYPEDAEPHLGFISVLSPVGASLLGQRVGATARWRTPNGDACAADIVALLFQPEASGDFTT
;
A
#
# COMPACT_ATOMS: atom_id res chain seq x y z
N MET A 1 22.49 14.36 -14.27
CA MET A 1 22.05 13.91 -12.92
C MET A 1 20.74 13.17 -13.12
N TYR A 2 20.76 11.84 -13.10
CA TYR A 2 19.52 11.08 -13.15
C TYR A 2 18.84 11.28 -11.80
N LYS A 3 17.76 12.07 -11.81
CA LYS A 3 16.80 12.09 -10.71
C LYS A 3 16.43 10.62 -10.52
N ASN A 4 16.75 10.06 -9.36
CA ASN A 4 16.26 8.74 -9.00
C ASN A 4 14.74 8.90 -9.02
N LEU A 5 14.09 8.43 -10.09
CA LEU A 5 12.65 8.29 -10.17
C LEU A 5 12.32 7.28 -9.08
N ALA A 6 12.15 7.76 -7.85
CA ALA A 6 11.22 7.09 -6.95
C ALA A 6 9.99 6.90 -7.80
N ALA A 7 9.72 5.64 -8.18
CA ALA A 7 8.63 5.31 -9.09
C ALA A 7 7.40 6.06 -8.58
N GLU A 8 6.85 6.95 -9.40
CA GLU A 8 5.75 7.84 -9.03
C GLU A 8 4.65 6.98 -8.42
N ARG A 9 4.51 7.07 -7.08
CA ARG A 9 3.49 6.34 -6.36
C ARG A 9 2.22 7.19 -6.40
N LEU A 10 1.09 6.55 -6.64
CA LEU A 10 -0.18 7.22 -6.80
C LEU A 10 -1.12 6.86 -5.65
N LEU A 11 -1.98 7.81 -5.28
CA LEU A 11 -3.07 7.55 -4.34
C LEU A 11 -4.31 8.32 -4.77
N THR A 12 -5.49 7.80 -4.42
CA THR A 12 -6.72 8.55 -4.63
C THR A 12 -6.81 9.73 -3.67
N GLU A 13 -7.37 10.85 -4.13
CA GLU A 13 -7.63 12.02 -3.29
C GLU A 13 -8.50 11.67 -2.06
N ILE A 14 -9.44 10.73 -2.23
CA ILE A 14 -10.35 10.26 -1.18
C ILE A 14 -9.57 9.53 -0.09
N ASP A 15 -8.73 8.56 -0.45
CA ASP A 15 -7.92 7.81 0.51
C ASP A 15 -6.92 8.71 1.22
N HIS A 16 -6.28 9.62 0.48
CA HIS A 16 -5.36 10.60 1.08
C HIS A 16 -6.07 11.46 2.13
N ALA A 17 -7.29 11.95 1.84
CA ALA A 17 -8.07 12.72 2.78
C ALA A 17 -8.51 11.90 4.02
N ARG A 18 -8.78 10.60 3.85
CA ARG A 18 -9.15 9.69 4.94
C ARG A 18 -7.96 9.36 5.84
N LEU A 19 -6.81 9.05 5.25
CA LEU A 19 -5.57 8.75 6.00
C LEU A 19 -5.13 9.95 6.84
N ASN A 20 -5.24 11.17 6.30
CA ASN A 20 -4.98 12.41 7.06
C ASN A 20 -5.99 12.67 8.19
N LYS A 21 -7.18 12.06 8.14
CA LYS A 21 -8.24 12.20 9.14
C LYS A 21 -8.29 11.05 10.13
N LEU A 22 -7.33 10.12 10.12
CA LEU A 22 -7.23 9.07 11.14
C LEU A 22 -6.99 9.72 12.51
N HIS A 23 -8.09 10.01 13.22
CA HIS A 23 -8.08 10.68 14.51
C HIS A 23 -7.55 9.75 15.60
N GLY A 24 -6.79 10.30 16.55
CA GLY A 24 -6.33 9.58 17.73
C GLY A 24 -5.19 8.58 17.47
N VAL A 25 -4.63 8.55 16.26
CA VAL A 25 -3.49 7.69 15.92
C VAL A 25 -2.33 8.54 15.45
N GLN A 26 -1.15 8.32 16.04
CA GLN A 26 0.08 8.88 15.50
C GLN A 26 0.47 8.07 14.27
N LEU A 27 0.49 8.72 13.11
CA LEU A 27 0.92 8.06 11.88
C LEU A 27 2.38 7.64 12.02
N PRO A 28 2.74 6.40 11.61
CA PRO A 28 4.13 5.97 11.55
C PRO A 28 4.93 6.88 10.62
N PRO A 29 6.21 7.18 10.94
CA PRO A 29 7.07 7.98 10.08
C PRO A 29 7.12 7.48 8.64
N GLU A 30 7.16 6.16 8.44
CA GLU A 30 7.20 5.53 7.10
C GLU A 30 5.95 5.85 6.28
N LEU A 31 4.79 5.93 6.92
CA LEU A 31 3.55 6.31 6.25
C LEU A 31 3.51 7.80 5.97
N ILE A 32 3.99 8.65 6.89
CA ILE A 32 4.07 10.10 6.66
C ILE A 32 4.95 10.38 5.44
N GLU A 33 6.16 9.81 5.40
CA GLU A 33 7.08 9.94 4.27
C GLU A 33 6.46 9.41 2.97
N THR A 34 5.72 8.31 3.05
CA THR A 34 4.99 7.76 1.91
C THR A 34 3.95 8.78 1.43
N LEU A 35 3.05 9.26 2.29
CA LEU A 35 2.00 10.22 1.94
C LEU A 35 2.56 11.53 1.36
N ASP A 36 3.65 12.05 1.90
CA ASP A 36 4.32 13.27 1.41
C ASP A 36 4.93 13.10 0.00
N SER A 37 5.14 11.86 -0.44
CA SER A 37 5.75 11.52 -1.74
C SER A 37 4.74 11.08 -2.82
N LEU A 38 3.47 10.89 -2.46
CA LEU A 38 2.44 10.40 -3.36
C LEU A 38 1.91 11.51 -4.27
N ASP A 39 1.73 11.17 -5.55
CA ASP A 39 0.94 11.97 -6.48
C ASP A 39 -0.54 11.60 -6.33
N LEU A 40 -1.39 12.62 -6.19
CA LEU A 40 -2.83 12.43 -5.97
C LEU A 40 -3.59 12.47 -7.28
N VAL A 41 -4.51 11.51 -7.48
CA VAL A 41 -5.39 11.44 -8.64
C VAL A 41 -6.84 11.19 -8.23
N PRO A 42 -7.83 11.57 -9.06
CA PRO A 42 -9.20 11.13 -8.88
C PRO A 42 -9.30 9.60 -8.91
N SER A 43 -10.20 8.99 -8.13
CA SER A 43 -10.39 7.52 -8.11
C SER A 43 -10.71 6.92 -9.48
N ARG A 44 -11.27 7.70 -10.41
CA ARG A 44 -11.55 7.25 -11.79
C ARG A 44 -10.32 7.21 -12.70
N GLU A 45 -9.23 7.85 -12.27
CA GLU A 45 -7.99 7.99 -13.02
C GLU A 45 -6.87 7.11 -12.44
N ILE A 46 -7.10 6.46 -11.30
CA ILE A 46 -6.11 5.55 -10.72
C ILE A 46 -5.91 4.33 -11.65
N PRO A 47 -4.66 3.99 -12.01
CA PRO A 47 -4.39 2.82 -12.83
C PRO A 47 -4.75 1.51 -12.09
N PRO A 48 -5.22 0.47 -12.81
CA PRO A 48 -5.69 -0.79 -12.22
C PRO A 48 -4.57 -1.70 -11.69
N ASP A 49 -3.31 -1.28 -11.83
CA ASP A 49 -2.12 -1.97 -11.33
C ASP A 49 -1.50 -1.26 -10.13
N VAL A 50 -2.13 -0.21 -9.60
CA VAL A 50 -1.70 0.51 -8.38
C VAL A 50 -2.41 -0.06 -7.15
N VAL A 51 -1.66 -0.26 -6.07
CA VAL A 51 -2.21 -0.67 -4.77
C VAL A 51 -2.86 0.53 -4.06
N THR A 52 -4.20 0.52 -4.01
CA THR A 52 -5.04 1.48 -3.24
C THR A 52 -5.54 0.87 -1.94
N MET A 53 -6.27 1.64 -1.13
CA MET A 53 -6.96 1.08 0.04
C MET A 53 -7.94 -0.02 -0.39
N TYR A 54 -8.06 -1.06 0.42
CA TYR A 54 -8.85 -2.27 0.16
C TYR A 54 -8.45 -3.09 -1.08
N SER A 55 -7.33 -2.75 -1.74
CA SER A 55 -6.75 -3.61 -2.77
C SER A 55 -6.31 -4.95 -2.18
N GLN A 56 -6.59 -6.03 -2.93
CA GLN A 56 -6.03 -7.36 -2.64
C GLN A 56 -4.86 -7.62 -3.57
N VAL A 57 -3.70 -7.90 -2.99
CA VAL A 57 -2.44 -8.10 -3.71
C VAL A 57 -1.93 -9.52 -3.46
N MET A 58 -1.24 -10.07 -4.44
CA MET A 58 -0.34 -11.20 -4.25
C MET A 58 1.07 -10.65 -4.16
N VAL A 59 1.78 -11.00 -3.09
CA VAL A 59 3.19 -10.68 -2.90
C VAL A 59 4.02 -11.96 -2.87
N GLU A 60 5.27 -11.89 -3.30
CA GLU A 60 6.26 -12.96 -3.20
C GLU A 60 7.45 -12.45 -2.38
N ASP A 61 7.66 -13.06 -1.22
CA ASP A 61 8.82 -12.73 -0.37
C ASP A 61 10.12 -13.08 -1.09
N LEU A 62 11.08 -12.15 -1.11
CA LEU A 62 12.29 -12.29 -1.93
C LEU A 62 13.26 -13.36 -1.41
N ASP A 63 13.23 -13.65 -0.11
CA ASP A 63 14.18 -14.58 0.51
C ASP A 63 13.64 -16.02 0.48
N SER A 64 12.36 -16.18 0.83
CA SER A 64 11.71 -17.48 0.96
C SER A 64 10.97 -17.94 -0.30
N HIS A 65 10.75 -17.03 -1.26
CA HIS A 65 9.89 -17.23 -2.44
C HIS A 65 8.46 -17.65 -2.11
N GLN A 66 8.01 -17.43 -0.87
CA GLN A 66 6.65 -17.74 -0.46
C GLN A 66 5.71 -16.66 -0.97
N ARG A 67 4.59 -17.10 -1.55
CA ARG A 67 3.53 -16.22 -2.01
C ARG A 67 2.47 -16.06 -0.94
N GLN A 68 2.05 -14.81 -0.73
CA GLN A 68 1.03 -14.46 0.24
C GLN A 68 0.02 -13.50 -0.38
N LYS A 69 -1.26 -13.74 -0.09
CA LYS A 69 -2.34 -12.84 -0.45
C LYS A 69 -2.56 -11.88 0.71
N LEU A 70 -2.50 -10.59 0.45
CA LEU A 70 -2.73 -9.54 1.44
C LEU A 70 -3.82 -8.59 0.94
N THR A 71 -4.64 -8.08 1.84
CA THR A 71 -5.58 -6.99 1.60
C THR A 71 -5.12 -5.78 2.40
N LEU A 72 -4.84 -4.66 1.74
CA LEU A 72 -4.47 -3.41 2.43
C LEU A 72 -5.73 -2.76 3.00
N CYS A 73 -5.80 -2.45 4.29
CA CYS A 73 -7.02 -1.89 4.90
C CYS A 73 -6.72 -0.80 5.93
N TYR A 74 -7.76 -0.12 6.39
CA TYR A 74 -7.67 0.79 7.53
C TYR A 74 -7.47 0.00 8.84
N PRO A 75 -6.97 0.64 9.91
CA PRO A 75 -6.66 -0.01 11.19
C PRO A 75 -7.83 -0.78 11.82
N GLU A 76 -9.04 -0.26 11.71
CA GLU A 76 -10.26 -0.86 12.27
C GLU A 76 -10.62 -2.22 11.65
N ASP A 77 -10.20 -2.46 10.41
CA ASP A 77 -10.51 -3.69 9.65
C ASP A 77 -9.31 -4.66 9.62
N ALA A 78 -8.25 -4.36 10.37
CA ALA A 78 -7.02 -5.14 10.31
C ALA A 78 -7.16 -6.48 11.05
N GLU A 79 -7.10 -7.56 10.27
CA GLU A 79 -7.06 -8.95 10.74
C GLU A 79 -5.87 -9.69 10.11
N PRO A 80 -4.62 -9.50 10.61
CA PRO A 80 -3.42 -9.99 9.93
C PRO A 80 -3.38 -11.51 9.74
N HIS A 81 -3.99 -12.26 10.65
CA HIS A 81 -4.11 -13.71 10.58
C HIS A 81 -5.00 -14.20 9.41
N LEU A 82 -5.87 -13.31 8.88
CA LEU A 82 -6.68 -13.54 7.68
C LEU A 82 -6.10 -12.86 6.43
N GLY A 83 -4.94 -12.20 6.55
CA GLY A 83 -4.30 -11.46 5.46
C GLY A 83 -4.77 -10.01 5.30
N PHE A 84 -5.57 -9.47 6.22
CA PHE A 84 -5.97 -8.06 6.22
C PHE A 84 -4.92 -7.24 6.99
N ILE A 85 -4.17 -6.43 6.26
CA ILE A 85 -3.01 -5.71 6.76
C ILE A 85 -3.33 -4.22 6.85
N SER A 86 -3.21 -3.68 8.05
CA SER A 86 -3.36 -2.24 8.28
C SER A 86 -2.33 -1.45 7.47
N VAL A 87 -2.77 -0.36 6.84
CA VAL A 87 -1.92 0.68 6.25
C VAL A 87 -0.95 1.32 7.25
N LEU A 88 -1.25 1.25 8.55
CA LEU A 88 -0.34 1.73 9.61
C LEU A 88 0.75 0.72 10.00
N SER A 89 0.72 -0.49 9.46
CA SER A 89 1.81 -1.44 9.64
C SER A 89 2.96 -1.12 8.68
N PRO A 90 4.22 -1.48 9.01
CA PRO A 90 5.35 -1.31 8.09
C PRO A 90 5.11 -1.96 6.72
N VAL A 91 4.48 -3.15 6.69
CA VAL A 91 4.11 -3.84 5.45
C VAL A 91 3.09 -3.02 4.68
N GLY A 92 1.99 -2.60 5.32
CA GLY A 92 0.92 -1.85 4.67
C GLY A 92 1.37 -0.51 4.08
N ALA A 93 2.15 0.28 4.85
CA ALA A 93 2.72 1.53 4.37
C ALA A 93 3.67 1.31 3.17
N SER A 94 4.43 0.22 3.16
CA SER A 94 5.34 -0.10 2.06
C SER A 94 4.64 -0.50 0.75
N LEU A 95 3.38 -0.95 0.84
CA LEU A 95 2.55 -1.37 -0.29
C LEU A 95 1.76 -0.20 -0.91
N LEU A 96 1.33 0.76 -0.09
CA LEU A 96 0.46 1.86 -0.53
C LEU A 96 1.06 2.64 -1.72
N GLY A 97 0.27 2.76 -2.78
CA GLY A 97 0.61 3.50 -4.01
C GLY A 97 1.67 2.85 -4.89
N GLN A 98 2.18 1.66 -4.52
CA GLN A 98 3.07 0.89 -5.37
C GLN A 98 2.32 0.24 -6.53
N ARG A 99 3.07 -0.24 -7.53
CA ARG A 99 2.54 -0.92 -8.70
C ARG A 99 2.89 -2.40 -8.71
N VAL A 100 2.11 -3.19 -9.44
CA VAL A 100 2.50 -4.55 -9.83
C VAL A 100 3.88 -4.52 -10.51
N GLY A 101 4.77 -5.43 -10.11
CA GLY A 101 6.16 -5.50 -10.54
C GLY A 101 7.13 -4.66 -9.70
N ALA A 102 6.64 -3.85 -8.77
CA ALA A 102 7.49 -3.16 -7.79
C ALA A 102 7.85 -4.08 -6.61
N THR A 103 8.98 -3.78 -5.97
CA THR A 103 9.37 -4.40 -4.69
C THR A 103 8.95 -3.50 -3.54
N ALA A 104 8.09 -4.01 -2.65
CA ALA A 104 7.81 -3.41 -1.36
C ALA A 104 8.94 -3.73 -0.38
N ARG A 105 9.39 -2.75 0.39
CA ARG A 105 10.47 -2.89 1.38
C ARG A 105 10.05 -2.27 2.69
N TRP A 106 10.25 -2.99 3.79
CA TRP A 106 9.91 -2.53 5.13
C TRP A 106 10.90 -3.09 6.15
N ARG A 107 10.79 -2.60 7.39
CA ARG A 107 11.47 -3.19 8.54
C ARG A 107 10.46 -3.83 9.48
N THR A 108 10.80 -4.98 10.03
CA THR A 108 10.02 -5.57 11.13
C THR A 108 10.16 -4.71 12.38
N PRO A 109 9.29 -4.87 13.39
CA PRO A 109 9.46 -4.21 14.69
C PRO A 109 10.82 -4.51 15.37
N ASN A 110 11.47 -5.63 15.01
CA ASN A 110 12.80 -6.00 15.51
C ASN A 110 13.95 -5.33 14.72
N GLY A 111 13.64 -4.60 13.64
CA GLY A 111 14.60 -3.87 12.81
C GLY A 111 15.10 -4.63 11.58
N ASP A 112 14.69 -5.89 11.41
CA ASP A 112 15.08 -6.73 10.27
C ASP A 112 14.52 -6.16 8.97
N ALA A 113 15.35 -6.10 7.94
CA ALA A 113 14.91 -5.65 6.62
C ALA A 113 14.20 -6.79 5.89
N CYS A 114 13.01 -6.51 5.38
CA CYS A 114 12.22 -7.45 4.59
C CYS A 114 11.87 -6.82 3.23
N ALA A 115 11.64 -7.67 2.24
CA ALA A 115 11.23 -7.23 0.91
C ALA A 115 10.38 -8.29 0.21
N ALA A 116 9.36 -7.84 -0.51
CA ALA A 116 8.52 -8.70 -1.33
C ALA A 116 8.15 -8.03 -2.64
N ASP A 117 8.11 -8.80 -3.71
CA ASP A 117 7.65 -8.33 -5.02
C ASP A 117 6.13 -8.38 -5.09
N ILE A 118 5.52 -7.32 -5.62
CA ILE A 118 4.08 -7.27 -5.90
C ILE A 118 3.84 -7.98 -7.22
N VAL A 119 3.49 -9.27 -7.16
CA VAL A 119 3.40 -10.11 -8.36
C VAL A 119 2.07 -9.94 -9.10
N ALA A 120 1.00 -9.58 -8.40
CA ALA A 120 -0.31 -9.33 -9.01
C ALA A 120 -1.21 -8.48 -8.12
N LEU A 121 -2.07 -7.68 -8.76
CA LEU A 121 -3.24 -7.11 -8.14
C LEU A 121 -4.43 -8.04 -8.42
N LEU A 122 -5.02 -8.61 -7.37
CA LEU A 122 -6.14 -9.56 -7.48
C LEU A 122 -7.50 -8.84 -7.43
N PHE A 123 -7.54 -7.70 -6.75
CA PHE A 123 -8.70 -6.83 -6.64
C PHE A 123 -8.26 -5.40 -6.37
N GLN A 124 -8.97 -4.45 -6.98
CA GLN A 124 -8.90 -3.01 -6.71
C GLN A 124 -10.33 -2.48 -6.67
N PRO A 125 -10.73 -1.69 -5.64
CA PRO A 125 -12.07 -1.09 -5.63
C PRO A 125 -12.37 -0.29 -6.90
N GLU A 126 -11.45 0.57 -7.32
CA GLU A 126 -11.63 1.48 -8.43
C GLU A 126 -11.75 0.76 -9.78
N ALA A 127 -10.93 -0.27 -10.03
CA ALA A 127 -11.07 -1.11 -11.21
C ALA A 127 -12.38 -1.91 -11.25
N SER A 128 -13.01 -2.16 -10.09
CA SER A 128 -14.32 -2.81 -9.99
C SER A 128 -15.50 -1.83 -10.12
N GLY A 129 -15.22 -0.52 -10.20
CA GLY A 129 -16.23 0.53 -10.30
C GLY A 129 -16.68 1.13 -8.97
N ASP A 130 -16.06 0.74 -7.85
CA ASP A 130 -16.25 1.42 -6.56
C ASP A 130 -15.25 2.58 -6.44
N PHE A 131 -15.77 3.79 -6.47
CA PHE A 131 -15.00 5.03 -6.35
C PHE A 131 -15.26 5.74 -5.03
N THR A 132 -15.85 5.02 -4.06
CA THR A 132 -16.29 5.57 -2.78
C THR A 132 -15.61 4.92 -1.59
N THR A 133 -14.93 3.78 -1.79
CA THR A 133 -14.11 3.15 -0.76
C THR A 133 -12.82 3.89 -0.48
#